data_AF-A0A0F2PU39-F1
#
_entry.id   AF-A0A0F2PU39-F1
#
_cell.length_a   1.000
_cell.length_b   1.000
_cell.length_c   1.000
_cell.angle_alpha   90.00
_cell.angle_beta   90.00
_cell.angle_gamma   90.00
#
_symmetry.space_group_name_H-M   'P 1'
#
loop_
_entity.id
_entity.type
_entity.pdbx_description
1 polymer ?
#
loop_
_entity_poly.entity_id
_entity_poly.type
_entity_poly.pdbx_seq_one_letter_code
_entity_poly.pdbx_strand_id
1 'polypeptide(L)' 'MGVPKSDSPEEEIKKWLNHIAMICLSDDFQKLKKELEEIYSGSNLKDSRLTAFQDALYAFLAQEDEKRIVQSGAY' A
#
# COMPACT_ATOMS: atom_id res chain seq x y z
N MET A 1 36.64 8.28 -9.11
CA MET A 1 35.45 7.88 -9.91
C MET A 1 34.49 7.17 -8.97
N GLY A 2 33.37 7.80 -8.65
CA GLY A 2 32.36 7.23 -7.76
C GLY A 2 31.68 6.06 -8.45
N VAL A 3 31.79 4.88 -7.84
CA VAL A 3 31.03 3.70 -8.25
C VAL A 3 29.55 4.06 -8.33
N PRO A 4 28.84 3.77 -9.44
CA PRO A 4 27.41 3.95 -9.47
C PRO A 4 26.85 3.06 -8.36
N LYS A 5 26.19 3.67 -7.38
CA LYS A 5 25.39 2.97 -6.39
C LYS A 5 24.27 2.30 -7.18
N SER A 6 24.53 1.07 -7.63
CA SER A 6 23.47 0.16 -8.01
C SER A 6 22.56 0.11 -6.79
N ASP A 7 21.39 0.73 -6.88
CA ASP A 7 20.31 0.51 -5.90
C ASP A 7 20.18 -1.01 -5.82
N SER A 8 20.78 -1.58 -4.77
CA SER A 8 20.76 -3.03 -4.60
C SER A 8 19.29 -3.42 -4.41
N PRO A 9 18.86 -4.59 -4.89
CA PRO A 9 17.48 -5.04 -4.72
C PRO A 9 17.00 -4.94 -3.26
N GLU A 10 17.92 -5.02 -2.29
CA GLU A 10 17.66 -4.80 -0.87
C GLU A 10 17.23 -3.36 -0.51
N GLU A 11 17.81 -2.33 -1.14
CA GLU A 11 17.45 -0.93 -0.90
C GLU A 11 16.08 -0.59 -1.49
N GLU A 12 15.76 -1.15 -2.66
CA GLU A 12 14.43 -1.09 -3.26
C GLU A 12 13.39 -1.74 -2.34
N ILE A 13 13.68 -2.94 -1.82
CA ILE A 13 12.79 -3.63 -0.87
C ILE A 13 12.59 -2.80 0.41
N LYS A 14 13.65 -2.18 0.94
CA LYS A 14 13.53 -1.28 2.12
C LYS A 14 12.67 -0.07 1.83
N LYS A 15 12.82 0.56 0.66
CA LYS A 15 11.96 1.69 0.24
C LYS A 15 10.51 1.26 0.17
N TRP A 16 10.22 0.12 -0.46
CA TRP A 16 8.87 -0.46 -0.52
C TRP A 16 8.30 -0.77 0.87
N LEU A 17 9.07 -1.40 1.75
CA LEU A 17 8.65 -1.70 3.12
C LEU A 17 8.37 -0.43 3.93
N ASN A 18 9.22 0.58 3.81
CA ASN A 18 9.03 1.86 4.50
C ASN A 18 7.76 2.55 3.98
N HIS A 19 7.53 2.51 2.67
CA HIS A 19 6.32 3.03 2.04
C HIS A 19 5.05 2.33 2.54
N ILE A 20 5.04 0.99 2.55
CA ILE A 20 3.95 0.18 3.09
C ILE A 20 3.71 0.49 4.57
N ALA A 21 4.79 0.66 5.36
CA ALA A 21 4.68 1.02 6.77
C ALA A 21 4.04 2.41 6.94
N MET A 22 4.42 3.39 6.11
CA MET A 22 3.81 4.72 6.11
C MET A 22 2.32 4.67 5.76
N ILE A 23 1.93 3.85 4.77
CA ILE A 23 0.51 3.62 4.45
C ILE A 23 -0.21 3.03 5.66
N CYS A 24 0.35 1.99 6.29
CA CYS A 24 -0.27 1.34 7.45
C CYS A 24 -0.42 2.25 8.68
N LEU A 25 0.44 3.26 8.80
CA LEU A 25 0.41 4.28 9.85
C LEU A 25 -0.56 5.43 9.55
N SER A 26 -1.05 5.56 8.31
CA SER A 26 -2.01 6.58 7.93
C SER A 26 -3.38 6.32 8.54
N ASP A 27 -3.99 7.35 9.14
CA ASP A 27 -5.35 7.30 9.68
C ASP A 27 -6.38 6.87 8.64
N ASP A 28 -6.22 7.31 7.38
CA ASP A 28 -7.14 6.97 6.30
C ASP A 28 -7.10 5.47 5.98
N PHE A 29 -5.91 4.87 6.02
CA PHE A 29 -5.74 3.44 5.83
C PHE A 29 -6.38 2.65 6.97
N GLN A 30 -6.17 3.08 8.22
CA GLN A 30 -6.74 2.39 9.38
C GLN A 30 -8.26 2.48 9.41
N LYS A 31 -8.84 3.61 9.01
CA LYS A 31 -10.29 3.77 8.85
C LYS A 31 -10.83 2.85 7.77
N LEU A 32 -10.24 2.87 6.57
CA LEU A 32 -10.67 2.03 5.45
C LEU A 32 -10.59 0.54 5.81
N LYS A 33 -9.48 0.13 6.42
CA LYS A 33 -9.29 -1.24 6.91
C LYS A 33 -10.40 -1.61 7.90
N LYS A 34 -10.69 -0.76 8.88
CA LYS A 34 -11.73 -1.04 9.90
C LYS A 34 -13.12 -1.16 9.27
N GLU A 35 -13.46 -0.29 8.33
CA GLU A 35 -14.73 -0.37 7.60
C GLU A 35 -14.84 -1.67 6.79
N LEU A 36 -13.76 -2.07 6.09
CA LEU A 36 -13.69 -3.35 5.37
C LEU A 36 -13.76 -4.55 6.33
N GLU A 37 -13.13 -4.48 7.51
CA GLU A 37 -13.21 -5.51 8.55
C GLU A 37 -14.65 -5.69 9.04
N GLU A 38 -15.39 -4.59 9.25
CA GLU A 38 -16.80 -4.64 9.66
C GLU A 38 -17.69 -5.23 8.55
N ILE A 39 -17.47 -4.86 7.29
CA ILE A 39 -18.20 -5.40 6.13
C ILE A 39 -17.93 -6.91 5.97
N TYR A 40 -16.66 -7.32 6.00
CA TYR A 40 -16.28 -8.71 5.80
C TYR A 40 -16.62 -9.60 7.01
N SER A 41 -16.61 -9.06 8.22
CA SER A 41 -17.10 -9.76 9.42
C SER A 41 -18.59 -10.08 9.33
N GLY A 42 -19.40 -9.23 8.69
CA GLY A 42 -20.82 -9.51 8.43
C GLY A 42 -21.05 -10.57 7.33
N SER A 43 -20.03 -10.86 6.53
CA SER A 43 -20.13 -11.68 5.31
C SER A 43 -19.69 -13.13 5.49
N ASN A 44 -19.36 -13.57 6.71
CA ASN A 44 -18.88 -14.92 7.04
C ASN A 44 -17.66 -15.39 6.22
N LEU A 45 -16.81 -14.45 5.80
CA LEU A 45 -15.52 -14.76 5.16
C LEU A 45 -14.55 -15.26 6.23
N LYS A 46 -13.98 -16.46 6.03
CA LYS A 46 -12.79 -16.87 6.77
C LYS A 46 -11.68 -15.88 6.46
N ASP A 47 -11.02 -15.40 7.51
CA ASP A 47 -9.93 -14.43 7.42
C ASP A 47 -10.34 -13.01 6.97
N SER A 48 -11.57 -12.59 7.32
CA SER A 48 -12.11 -11.25 7.08
C SER A 48 -11.15 -10.10 7.39
N ARG A 49 -10.34 -10.20 8.45
CA ARG A 49 -9.29 -9.22 8.79
C ARG A 49 -8.16 -9.14 7.78
N LEU A 50 -7.74 -10.30 7.28
CA LEU A 50 -6.61 -10.41 6.36
C LEU A 50 -7.04 -9.94 4.97
N THR A 51 -8.25 -10.30 4.55
CA THR A 51 -8.86 -9.79 3.31
C THR A 51 -9.08 -8.28 3.36
N ALA A 52 -9.63 -7.75 4.45
CA ALA A 52 -9.79 -6.30 4.64
C ALA A 52 -8.47 -5.54 4.54
N PHE A 53 -7.42 -6.08 5.17
CA PHE A 53 -6.08 -5.48 5.12
C PHE A 53 -5.50 -5.51 3.71
N GLN A 54 -5.63 -6.65 3.00
CA GLN A 54 -5.10 -6.81 1.66
C GLN A 54 -5.81 -5.88 0.67
N ASP A 55 -7.14 -5.80 0.75
CA ASP A 55 -7.94 -4.91 -0.10
C ASP A 55 -7.67 -3.44 0.18
N ALA A 56 -7.59 -3.04 1.46
CA ALA A 56 -7.21 -1.67 1.81
C ALA A 56 -5.81 -1.34 1.26
N LEU A 57 -4.84 -2.25 1.38
CA LEU A 57 -3.48 -2.01 0.92
C LEU A 57 -3.42 -1.90 -0.61
N TYR A 58 -4.12 -2.78 -1.32
CA TYR A 58 -4.22 -2.71 -2.78
C TYR A 58 -4.91 -1.43 -3.24
N ALA A 59 -5.97 -0.97 -2.57
CA ALA A 59 -6.66 0.27 -2.92
C ALA A 59 -5.73 1.49 -2.78
N PHE A 60 -4.96 1.57 -1.69
CA PHE A 60 -3.99 2.65 -1.48
C PHE A 60 -2.82 2.60 -2.45
N LEU A 61 -2.24 1.41 -2.69
CA LEU A 61 -1.16 1.24 -3.66
C LEU A 61 -1.61 1.56 -5.09
N ALA A 62 -2.80 1.09 -5.50
CA ALA A 62 -3.36 1.39 -6.82
C ALA A 62 -3.65 2.88 -6.99
N GLN A 63 -4.15 3.56 -5.95
CA GLN A 63 -4.38 5.00 -5.99
C GLN A 63 -3.07 5.79 -6.11
N GLU A 64 -1.99 5.33 -5.46
CA GLU A 64 -0.67 5.95 -5.61
C GLU A 64 -0.04 5.71 -6.98
N ASP A 65 -0.20 4.52 -7.55
CA ASP A 65 0.27 4.20 -8.90
C ASP A 65 -0.47 5.08 -9.93
N GLU A 66 -1.79 5.21 -9.80
CA GLU A 66 -2.60 6.11 -10.63
C GLU A 66 -2.16 7.58 -10.49
N LYS A 67 -1.88 8.05 -9.26
CA LYS A 67 -1.35 9.41 -9.03
C LYS A 67 0.02 9.61 -9.69
N ARG A 68 0.91 8.62 -9.67
CA ARG A 68 2.21 8.68 -10.37
C ARG A 68 2.03 8.72 -11.89
N ILE A 69 1.10 7.95 -12.43
CA ILE A 69 0.78 7.94 -13.87
C ILE A 69 0.21 9.29 -14.32
N VAL A 70 -0.71 9.88 -13.56
CA VAL A 70 -1.30 11.20 -13.86
C VAL A 70 -0.25 12.32 -13.76
N GLN A 71 0.67 12.26 -12.80
CA GLN A 71 1.78 13.22 -12.70
C GLN A 71 2.80 13.09 -13.84
N SER A 72 3.01 11.88 -14.36
CA SER A 72 3.94 11.63 -15.46
C SER A 72 3.33 11.88 -16.85
N GLY A 73 2.00 12.01 -16.95
CA GLY A 73 1.25 12.28 -18.18
C GLY A 73 1.00 13.77 -18.48
N ALA A 74 1.52 14.68 -17.66
CA ALA A 74 1.45 16.12 -17.88
C ALA A 74 2.76 16.63 -18.53
N TYR A 75 3.04 16.19 -19.76
CA TYR A 75 4.08 16.75 -20.64
C TYR A 75 3.56 16.91 -22.07
#